data_AF-A0A515D6U0-F1
#
_entry.id   AF-A0A515D6U0-F1
#
_cell.length_a   1.000
_cell.length_b   1.000
_cell.length_c   1.000
_cell.angle_alpha   90.00
_cell.angle_beta   90.00
_cell.angle_gamma   90.00
#
_symmetry.space_group_name_H-M   'P 1'
#
loop_
_entity.id
_entity.type
_entity.pdbx_description
1 polymer ?
#
loop_
_entity_poly.entity_id
_entity_poly.type
_entity_poly.pdbx_seq_one_letter_code
_entity_poly.pdbx_strand_id
1 'polypeptide(L)' 'MSDSENLDVRQLVPMQRHSTIFSTWQGLAPGKSFVLINDHDPKPLYYQFDAEHTGKFTWDYLESGPETWRVRIGKTANA' A
#
# COMPACT_ATOMS: atom_id res chain seq x y z
N MET A 1 7.99 11.36 -15.06
CA MET A 1 7.63 9.94 -14.89
C MET A 1 7.63 9.70 -13.40
N SER A 2 6.48 9.40 -12.80
CA SER A 2 6.38 9.21 -11.35
C SER A 2 6.94 7.83 -11.03
N ASP A 3 8.20 7.76 -10.60
CA ASP A 3 8.76 6.58 -9.96
C ASP A 3 7.95 6.30 -8.70
N SER A 4 6.96 5.40 -8.80
CA SER A 4 6.33 4.80 -7.64
C SER A 4 7.25 3.69 -7.18
N GLU A 5 7.88 3.84 -6.03
CA GLU A 5 8.75 2.81 -5.46
C GLU A 5 7.95 1.52 -5.22
N ASN A 6 8.52 0.37 -5.54
CA ASN A 6 7.89 -0.92 -5.28
C ASN A 6 8.28 -1.39 -3.86
N LEU A 7 7.28 -1.72 -3.05
CA LEU A 7 7.43 -2.37 -1.76
C LEU A 7 6.98 -3.84 -1.88
N ASP A 8 7.94 -4.74 -2.08
CA ASP A 8 7.68 -6.18 -2.09
C ASP A 8 7.75 -6.75 -0.68
N VAL A 9 6.60 -7.15 -0.14
CA VAL A 9 6.50 -7.67 1.23
C VAL A 9 6.50 -9.20 1.30
N ARG A 10 6.57 -9.89 0.15
CA ARG A 10 6.54 -11.36 0.10
C ARG A 10 7.75 -11.98 0.80
N GLN A 11 8.88 -11.28 0.80
CA GLN A 11 10.12 -11.67 1.47
C GLN A 11 10.14 -11.31 2.97
N LEU A 12 9.19 -10.51 3.45
CA LEU A 12 9.10 -10.13 4.85
C LEU A 12 8.31 -11.16 5.64
N VAL A 13 8.71 -11.38 6.90
CA VAL A 13 7.93 -12.21 7.82
C VAL A 13 6.56 -11.57 8.07
N PRO A 14 5.48 -12.36 8.25
CA PRO A 14 4.11 -11.83 8.32
C PRO A 14 3.92 -10.70 9.33
N MET A 15 4.57 -10.79 10.50
CA MET A 15 4.47 -9.79 11.56
C MET A 15 5.08 -8.42 11.18
N GLN A 16 6.01 -8.38 10.22
CA GLN A 16 6.65 -7.13 9.78
C GLN A 16 5.88 -6.45 8.65
N ARG A 17 5.10 -7.20 7.86
CA ARG A 17 4.45 -6.69 6.64
C ARG A 17 3.60 -5.45 6.92
N HIS A 18 2.68 -5.55 7.89
CA HIS A 18 1.79 -4.42 8.22
C HIS A 18 2.59 -3.21 8.70
N SER A 19 3.50 -3.38 9.66
CA SER A 19 4.30 -2.26 10.18
C SER A 19 5.09 -1.56 9.08
N THR A 20 5.73 -2.32 8.18
CA THR A 20 6.49 -1.75 7.06
C THR A 20 5.57 -0.97 6.12
N ILE A 21 4.43 -1.53 5.74
CA ILE A 21 3.49 -0.87 4.81
C ILE A 21 2.97 0.45 5.39
N PHE A 22 2.56 0.46 6.65
CA PHE A 22 2.08 1.68 7.32
C PHE A 22 3.19 2.71 7.50
N SER A 23 4.40 2.31 7.92
CA SER A 23 5.54 3.21 8.03
C SER A 23 5.92 3.83 6.67
N THR A 24 5.92 3.04 5.60
CA THR A 24 6.16 3.54 4.24
C THR A 24 5.10 4.56 3.84
N TRP A 25 3.81 4.26 4.05
CA TRP A 25 2.73 5.19 3.73
C TRP A 25 2.79 6.50 4.54
N GLN A 26 3.03 6.41 5.85
CA GLN A 26 3.12 7.58 6.73
C GLN A 26 4.24 8.53 6.31
N GLY A 27 5.37 7.97 5.86
CA GLY A 27 6.54 8.70 5.35
C GLY A 27 6.34 9.35 3.97
N LEU A 28 5.26 9.05 3.25
CA LEU A 28 4.98 9.70 1.97
C LEU A 28 4.72 11.20 2.14
N ALA A 29 5.28 11.99 1.21
CA ALA A 29 4.81 13.35 0.99
C ALA A 29 3.37 13.33 0.41
N PRO A 30 2.55 14.35 0.68
CA PRO A 30 1.22 14.46 0.08
C PRO A 30 1.27 14.33 -1.45
N GLY A 31 0.34 13.55 -2.02
CA GLY A 31 0.27 13.29 -3.46
C GLY A 31 1.30 12.27 -3.98
N LYS A 32 2.10 11.64 -3.11
CA LYS A 32 3.00 10.54 -3.47
C LYS A 32 2.37 9.18 -3.20
N SER A 33 2.94 8.15 -3.83
CA SER A 33 2.47 6.77 -3.75
C SER A 33 3.61 5.78 -3.93
N PHE A 34 3.43 4.56 -3.43
CA PHE A 34 4.26 3.40 -3.71
C PHE A 34 3.37 2.24 -4.21
N VAL A 35 3.99 1.18 -4.75
CA VAL A 35 3.29 -0.04 -5.17
C VAL A 35 3.59 -1.16 -4.19
N LEU A 36 2.59 -1.60 -3.45
CA LEU A 36 2.63 -2.82 -2.65
C LEU A 36 2.61 -4.04 -3.57
N ILE A 37 3.54 -4.98 -3.38
CA ILE A 37 3.55 -6.30 -4.01
C ILE A 37 3.37 -7.35 -2.91
N ASN A 38 2.28 -8.13 -2.99
CA ASN A 38 1.89 -9.11 -1.98
C ASN A 38 1.57 -10.48 -2.61
N ASP A 39 1.60 -11.54 -1.81
CA ASP A 39 1.30 -12.93 -2.21
C ASP A 39 -0.20 -13.28 -2.11
N HIS A 40 -1.03 -12.38 -1.60
CA HIS A 40 -2.49 -12.53 -1.51
C HIS A 40 -3.20 -11.16 -1.61
N ASP A 41 -4.53 -11.18 -1.75
CA ASP A 41 -5.34 -9.96 -1.78
C ASP A 41 -5.19 -9.16 -0.47
N PRO A 42 -4.68 -7.92 -0.50
CA PRO A 42 -4.54 -7.07 0.67
C PRO A 42 -5.87 -6.43 1.13
N LYS A 43 -7.04 -6.98 0.76
CA LYS A 43 -8.36 -6.47 1.16
C LYS A 43 -8.53 -6.24 2.68
N PRO A 44 -8.05 -7.10 3.59
CA PRO A 44 -8.11 -6.79 5.03
C PRO A 44 -7.33 -5.52 5.39
N LEU A 45 -6.18 -5.30 4.74
CA LEU A 45 -5.36 -4.11 4.94
C LEU A 45 -6.08 -2.85 4.41
N TYR A 46 -6.79 -2.94 3.28
CA TYR A 46 -7.63 -1.85 2.78
C TYR A 46 -8.64 -1.38 3.85
N TYR A 47 -9.37 -2.31 4.47
CA TYR A 47 -10.33 -1.95 5.52
C TYR A 47 -9.67 -1.34 6.75
N GLN A 48 -8.44 -1.75 7.08
CA GLN A 48 -7.68 -1.12 8.14
C GLN A 48 -7.32 0.34 7.80
N PHE A 49 -6.87 0.60 6.58
CA PHE A 49 -6.65 1.96 6.09
C PHE A 49 -7.93 2.80 6.10
N ASP A 50 -9.05 2.23 5.66
CA ASP A 50 -10.33 2.92 5.62
C ASP A 50 -10.82 3.29 7.02
N ALA A 51 -10.66 2.40 8.00
CA ALA A 51 -11.04 2.66 9.39
C ALA A 51 -10.13 3.69 10.09
N GLU A 52 -8.82 3.64 9.88
CA GLU A 52 -7.84 4.47 10.61
C GLU A 52 -7.53 5.81 9.90
N HIS A 53 -7.69 5.86 8.58
CA HIS A 53 -7.19 6.93 7.72
C HIS A 53 -8.19 7.33 6.62
N THR A 54 -9.51 7.23 6.90
CA THR A 54 -10.57 7.59 5.96
C THR A 54 -10.29 8.91 5.23
N GLY A 55 -10.34 8.88 3.90
CA GLY A 55 -10.15 10.05 3.05
C GLY A 55 -8.71 10.59 2.97
N LYS A 56 -7.72 9.94 3.59
CA LYS A 56 -6.30 10.37 3.58
C LYS A 56 -5.41 9.54 2.66
N PHE A 57 -5.92 8.44 2.12
CA PHE A 57 -5.18 7.54 1.24
C PHE A 57 -5.91 7.29 -0.09
N THR A 58 -5.15 6.81 -1.07
CA THR A 58 -5.68 6.25 -2.32
C THR A 58 -5.30 4.79 -2.43
N TRP A 59 -6.10 4.01 -3.16
CA TRP A 59 -5.94 2.57 -3.29
C TRP A 59 -6.34 2.12 -4.69
N ASP A 60 -5.36 1.81 -5.53
CA ASP A 60 -5.60 1.37 -6.91
C ASP A 60 -5.01 -0.02 -7.11
N TYR A 61 -5.85 -0.99 -7.45
CA TYR A 61 -5.36 -2.30 -7.89
C TYR A 61 -4.68 -2.14 -9.27
N LEU A 62 -3.43 -2.61 -9.35
CA LEU A 62 -2.67 -2.70 -10.60
C LEU A 62 -2.64 -4.14 -11.13
N GLU A 63 -2.71 -5.12 -10.23
CA GLU A 63 -2.75 -6.55 -10.54
C GLU A 63 -3.51 -7.29 -9.44
N SER A 64 -4.40 -8.22 -9.83
CA SER A 64 -5.32 -8.91 -8.93
C SER A 64 -5.15 -10.43 -8.97
N GLY A 65 -3.92 -10.91 -8.79
CA GLY A 65 -3.62 -12.34 -8.61
C GLY A 65 -3.86 -13.22 -9.84
N PRO A 66 -3.75 -14.56 -9.69
CA PRO A 66 -3.51 -15.28 -8.43
C PRO A 66 -2.04 -15.33 -8.00
N GLU A 67 -1.08 -15.10 -8.91
CA GLU A 67 0.35 -15.26 -8.62
C GLU A 67 0.95 -14.07 -7.86
N THR A 68 0.49 -12.86 -8.17
CA THR A 68 0.97 -11.62 -7.54
C THR A 68 -0.17 -10.62 -7.41
N TRP A 69 -0.22 -9.92 -6.28
CA TRP A 69 -1.14 -8.81 -6.06
C TRP A 69 -0.36 -7.52 -6.00
N ARG A 70 -0.73 -6.56 -6.86
CA ARG A 70 -0.07 -5.24 -6.91
C ARG A 70 -1.09 -4.16 -6.67
N VAL A 71 -0.83 -3.32 -5.67
CA VAL A 71 -1.71 -2.20 -5.31
C VAL A 71 -0.88 -0.94 -5.20
N ARG A 72 -1.27 0.11 -5.91
CA ARG A 72 -0.74 1.45 -5.67
C ARG A 72 -1.43 2.03 -4.45
N ILE A 73 -0.65 2.34 -3.42
CA ILE A 73 -1.13 2.98 -2.20
C ILE A 73 -0.53 4.38 -2.15
N GLY A 74 -1.39 5.39 -2.05
CA GLY A 74 -1.00 6.80 -2.07
C GLY A 74 -1.46 7.58 -0.86
N LYS A 75 -0.86 8.74 -0.66
CA LYS A 75 -1.31 9.75 0.30
C LYS A 75 -2.00 10.88 -0.46
N THR A 76 -3.19 11.26 -0.05
CA THR A 76 -3.93 12.33 -0.74
C THR A 76 -3.16 13.65 -0.71
N ALA A 77 -3.26 14.44 -1.77
CA ALA A 77 -2.56 15.73 -1.86
C ALA A 77 -3.09 16.78 -0.85
N ASN A 78 -4.31 16.59 -0.35
CA ASN A 78 -5.00 17.49 0.59
C ASN A 78 -4.96 16.99 2.04
N ALA A 79 -4.00 16.11 2.39
CA ALA A 79 -3.86 15.57 3.74
C ALA A 79 -3.31 16.58 4.75
#